data_AF-A0A519BWG5-F1
#
_entry.id   AF-A0A519BWG5-F1
#
_cell.length_a   1.000
_cell.length_b   1.000
_cell.length_c   1.000
_cell.angle_alpha   90.00
_cell.angle_beta   90.00
_cell.angle_gamma   90.00
#
_symmetry.space_group_name_H-M   'P 1'
#
loop_
_entity.id
_entity.type
_entity.pdbx_description
1 polymer ?
#
loop_
_entity_poly.entity_id
_entity_poly.type
_entity_poly.pdbx_seq_one_letter_code
_entity_poly.pdbx_strand_id
1 'polypeptide(L)'
;MKPHVLRIGHRPERDKRISTHVALTARAFGAGGLTLHRPDSRVVATVTDVVQRFGGDFGIATTTRPRAVTRDWRGKVVHLTMFGTPLAEVAPLLRHERELLVVVGAERVPRWTFELADWNVAIGSQPHSEVAALAILLTELDSRWAQPELDGDLQVAPSAQRRRLATIPTADECLVLHGGADSPAPLLAHCCAVAEMAAAVTLALGGNVALANAGALLHDIGRNRAAGVEHCALGAAISAEAGFHPGVAHIIRAHVGGGIPQREARALGLPPGDYLPRTLEARVVAACDNLHAGSRRRPLADCTAWLQSQGLEMAARRAARLHRWVSRRLGHDLAEF
;
A
#
# COMPACT_ATOMS: atom_id res chain seq x y z
N MET A 1 -9.49 0.57 9.75
CA MET A 1 -9.06 -0.58 10.58
C MET A 1 -8.53 -1.68 9.68
N LYS A 2 -7.64 -2.55 10.15
CA LYS A 2 -7.21 -3.76 9.42
C LYS A 2 -7.68 -4.98 10.24
N PRO A 3 -8.77 -5.67 9.89
CA PRO A 3 -9.26 -6.83 10.65
C PRO A 3 -8.22 -7.96 10.67
N HIS A 4 -8.22 -8.79 11.70
CA HIS A 4 -7.44 -10.03 11.74
C HIS A 4 -8.37 -11.22 11.54
N VAL A 5 -7.93 -12.22 10.77
CA VAL A 5 -8.76 -13.40 10.48
C VAL A 5 -8.27 -14.60 11.29
N LEU A 6 -9.18 -15.35 11.92
CA LEU A 6 -8.87 -16.65 12.53
C LEU A 6 -9.57 -17.75 11.72
N ARG A 7 -8.79 -18.53 10.96
CA ARG A 7 -9.32 -19.68 10.23
C ARG A 7 -9.25 -20.93 11.09
N ILE A 8 -10.42 -21.45 11.49
CA ILE A 8 -10.53 -22.62 12.39
C ILE A 8 -10.97 -23.90 11.68
N GLY A 9 -10.33 -25.02 12.00
CA GLY A 9 -10.73 -26.34 11.52
C GLY A 9 -10.14 -26.68 10.15
N HIS A 10 -8.93 -26.18 9.86
CA HIS A 10 -8.19 -26.54 8.65
C HIS A 10 -7.68 -27.98 8.75
N ARG A 11 -7.83 -28.74 7.67
CA ARG A 11 -7.27 -30.09 7.54
C ARG A 11 -6.14 -30.08 6.52
N PRO A 12 -4.87 -30.26 6.93
CA PRO A 12 -3.73 -30.23 6.01
C PRO A 12 -3.85 -31.15 4.79
N GLU A 13 -4.52 -32.28 4.93
CA GLU A 13 -4.74 -33.28 3.89
C GLU A 13 -5.81 -32.87 2.85
N ARG A 14 -6.73 -31.96 3.18
CA ARG A 14 -7.90 -31.66 2.34
C ARG A 14 -8.07 -30.17 2.01
N ASP A 15 -7.84 -29.29 2.98
CA ASP A 15 -8.29 -27.91 2.91
C ASP A 15 -7.19 -26.94 2.43
N LYS A 16 -6.01 -27.43 2.00
CA LYS A 16 -4.86 -26.60 1.56
C LYS A 16 -5.29 -25.48 0.60
N ARG A 17 -6.06 -25.81 -0.43
CA ARG A 17 -6.50 -24.83 -1.44
C ARG A 17 -7.46 -23.78 -0.85
N ILE A 18 -8.47 -24.23 -0.10
CA ILE A 18 -9.47 -23.32 0.46
C ILE A 18 -8.88 -22.43 1.55
N SER A 19 -8.06 -22.95 2.45
CA SER A 19 -7.36 -22.15 3.45
C SER A 19 -6.39 -21.14 2.83
N THR A 20 -5.74 -21.50 1.71
CA THR A 20 -4.94 -20.55 0.92
C THR A 20 -5.84 -19.45 0.33
N HIS A 21 -6.99 -19.81 -0.25
CA HIS A 21 -7.94 -18.83 -0.77
C HIS A 21 -8.47 -17.90 0.33
N VAL A 22 -8.82 -18.42 1.52
CA VAL A 22 -9.22 -17.59 2.67
C VAL A 22 -8.14 -16.60 3.04
N ALA A 23 -6.87 -17.02 3.11
CA ALA A 23 -5.75 -16.14 3.44
C ALA A 23 -5.50 -15.07 2.36
N LEU A 24 -5.52 -15.45 1.09
CA LEU A 24 -5.33 -14.51 -0.02
C LEU A 24 -6.51 -13.55 -0.18
N THR A 25 -7.74 -13.99 0.11
CA THR A 25 -8.92 -13.12 0.21
C THR A 25 -8.77 -12.17 1.39
N ALA A 26 -8.35 -12.62 2.57
CA ALA A 26 -8.10 -11.75 3.71
C ALA A 26 -7.09 -10.64 3.33
N ARG A 27 -5.96 -11.01 2.74
CA ARG A 27 -4.94 -10.07 2.24
C ARG A 27 -5.51 -9.09 1.23
N ALA A 28 -6.14 -9.59 0.17
CA ALA A 28 -6.62 -8.75 -0.94
C ALA A 28 -7.71 -7.77 -0.51
N PHE A 29 -8.50 -8.12 0.52
CA PHE A 29 -9.61 -7.30 1.01
C PHE A 29 -9.27 -6.52 2.30
N GLY A 30 -7.98 -6.29 2.58
CA GLY A 30 -7.54 -5.30 3.57
C GLY A 30 -7.46 -5.79 5.02
N ALA A 31 -7.51 -7.11 5.26
CA ALA A 31 -7.14 -7.65 6.56
C ALA A 31 -5.64 -7.41 6.85
N GLY A 32 -5.27 -7.26 8.12
CA GLY A 32 -3.88 -7.11 8.55
C GLY A 32 -3.14 -8.44 8.71
N GLY A 33 -3.89 -9.53 8.87
CA GLY A 33 -3.29 -10.86 8.95
C GLY A 33 -4.30 -11.98 9.14
N LEU A 34 -3.77 -13.20 9.13
CA LEU A 34 -4.52 -14.42 9.39
C LEU A 34 -3.78 -15.35 10.36
N THR A 35 -4.49 -15.87 11.34
CA THR A 35 -4.06 -16.99 12.18
C THR A 35 -4.73 -18.27 11.71
N LEU A 36 -3.95 -19.27 11.33
CA LEU A 36 -4.42 -20.58 10.88
C LEU A 36 -4.41 -21.60 12.03
N HIS A 37 -5.58 -22.13 12.39
CA HIS A 37 -5.69 -23.25 13.32
C HIS A 37 -5.28 -24.55 12.64
N ARG A 38 -4.34 -25.30 13.25
CA ARG A 38 -3.64 -26.47 12.70
C ARG A 38 -2.60 -26.04 11.65
N PRO A 39 -1.33 -25.88 12.05
CA PRO A 39 -0.28 -25.38 11.17
C PRO A 39 -0.17 -26.18 9.86
N ASP A 40 0.01 -25.49 8.74
CA ASP A 40 0.34 -26.08 7.44
C ASP A 40 1.36 -25.19 6.74
N SER A 41 2.61 -25.66 6.69
CA SER A 41 3.75 -24.91 6.15
C SER A 41 3.56 -24.55 4.67
N ARG A 42 2.78 -25.32 3.91
CA ARG A 42 2.55 -25.06 2.49
C ARG A 42 1.62 -23.86 2.30
N VAL A 43 0.61 -23.72 3.15
CA VAL A 43 -0.28 -22.54 3.13
C VAL A 43 0.51 -21.30 3.53
N VAL A 44 1.30 -21.40 4.61
CA VAL A 44 2.18 -20.31 5.07
C VAL A 44 3.13 -19.88 3.95
N ALA A 45 3.87 -20.81 3.35
CA ALA A 45 4.82 -20.51 2.28
C ALA A 45 4.17 -19.83 1.07
N THR A 46 3.00 -20.31 0.61
CA THR A 46 2.28 -19.68 -0.51
C THR A 46 1.84 -18.25 -0.19
N VAL A 47 1.35 -18.00 1.02
CA VAL A 47 0.93 -16.66 1.43
C VAL A 47 2.13 -15.74 1.56
N THR A 48 3.23 -16.21 2.18
CA THR A 48 4.48 -15.44 2.30
C THR A 48 5.06 -15.08 0.94
N ASP A 49 5.11 -16.00 -0.03
CA ASP A 49 5.56 -15.71 -1.41
C ASP A 49 4.72 -14.61 -2.07
N VAL A 50 3.40 -14.67 -1.93
CA VAL A 50 2.51 -13.65 -2.50
C VAL A 50 2.73 -12.28 -1.84
N VAL A 51 2.90 -12.22 -0.51
CA VAL A 51 3.21 -10.97 0.19
C VAL A 51 4.55 -10.40 -0.24
N GLN A 52 5.60 -11.23 -0.34
CA GLN A 52 6.92 -10.78 -0.79
C GLN A 52 6.88 -10.19 -2.20
N ARG A 53 6.15 -10.83 -3.13
CA ARG A 53 6.14 -10.43 -4.54
C ARG A 53 5.20 -9.26 -4.83
N PHE A 54 4.05 -9.22 -4.18
CA PHE A 54 2.99 -8.23 -4.44
C PHE A 54 2.86 -7.18 -3.32
N GLY A 55 3.78 -7.17 -2.35
CA GLY A 55 3.84 -6.20 -1.28
C GLY A 55 2.80 -6.39 -0.19
N GLY A 56 2.69 -5.39 0.69
CA GLY A 56 1.78 -5.39 1.81
C GLY A 56 2.39 -5.88 3.13
N ASP A 57 1.79 -5.43 4.22
CA ASP A 57 2.16 -5.81 5.60
C ASP A 57 1.38 -7.02 6.15
N PHE A 58 0.73 -7.81 5.27
CA PHE A 58 -0.14 -8.91 5.67
C PHE A 58 0.64 -10.04 6.36
N GLY A 59 0.31 -10.31 7.62
CA GLY A 59 0.93 -11.38 8.40
C GLY A 59 0.16 -12.71 8.33
N ILE A 60 0.87 -13.84 8.26
CA ILE A 60 0.29 -15.16 8.50
C ILE A 60 0.96 -15.84 9.69
N ALA A 61 0.15 -16.27 10.66
CA ALA A 61 0.59 -17.00 11.83
C ALA A 61 -0.17 -18.34 11.94
N THR A 62 0.30 -19.24 12.79
CA THR A 62 -0.39 -20.51 13.05
C THR A 62 -0.67 -20.69 14.54
N THR A 63 -1.69 -21.48 14.86
CA THR A 63 -2.03 -21.82 16.25
C THR A 63 -2.58 -23.24 16.36
N THR A 64 -2.37 -23.85 17.52
CA THR A 64 -3.07 -25.08 17.93
C THR A 64 -4.18 -24.79 18.94
N ARG A 65 -4.32 -23.54 19.40
CA ARG A 65 -5.24 -23.11 20.47
C ARG A 65 -6.16 -21.98 20.00
N PRO A 66 -7.04 -22.20 19.00
CA PRO A 66 -7.90 -21.15 18.45
C PRO A 66 -8.83 -20.53 19.50
N ARG A 67 -9.35 -21.32 20.44
CA ARG A 67 -10.21 -20.83 21.53
C ARG A 67 -9.49 -19.82 22.43
N ALA A 68 -8.19 -20.02 22.67
CA ALA A 68 -7.38 -19.08 23.46
C ALA A 68 -7.19 -17.78 22.68
N VAL A 69 -6.83 -17.87 21.39
CA VAL A 69 -6.72 -16.70 20.50
C VAL A 69 -7.99 -15.87 20.51
N THR A 70 -9.16 -16.49 20.41
CA THR A 70 -10.45 -15.79 20.46
C THR A 70 -10.73 -15.17 21.82
N ARG A 71 -10.53 -15.93 22.91
CA ARG A 71 -10.81 -15.47 24.28
C ARG A 71 -9.90 -14.31 24.73
N ASP A 72 -8.64 -14.33 24.30
CA ASP A 72 -7.62 -13.36 24.71
C ASP A 72 -7.55 -12.15 23.76
N TRP A 73 -8.42 -12.08 22.74
CA TRP A 73 -8.50 -10.96 21.82
C TRP A 73 -9.04 -9.71 22.53
N ARG A 74 -8.36 -8.56 22.35
CA ARG A 74 -8.73 -7.31 23.03
C ARG A 74 -9.85 -6.53 22.35
N GLY A 75 -9.97 -6.68 21.04
CA GLY A 75 -11.02 -6.06 20.24
C GLY A 75 -12.30 -6.87 20.21
N LYS A 76 -13.13 -6.63 19.20
CA LYS A 76 -14.39 -7.36 19.01
C LYS A 76 -14.22 -8.61 18.16
N VAL A 77 -14.96 -9.66 18.50
CA VAL A 77 -14.94 -10.95 17.81
C VAL A 77 -16.20 -11.08 16.95
N VAL A 78 -15.99 -11.21 15.63
CA VAL A 78 -17.02 -11.49 14.64
C VAL A 78 -16.89 -12.95 14.20
N HIS A 79 -17.90 -13.76 14.46
CA HIS A 79 -17.97 -15.13 13.95
C HIS A 79 -18.87 -15.15 12.70
N LEU A 80 -18.30 -15.54 11.56
CA LEU A 80 -19.07 -15.69 10.32
C LEU A 80 -19.77 -17.05 10.30
N THR A 81 -21.10 -17.02 10.24
CA THR A 81 -21.96 -18.20 10.28
C THR A 81 -23.31 -17.89 9.63
N MET A 82 -23.84 -18.82 8.83
CA MET A 82 -25.16 -18.66 8.19
C MET A 82 -26.33 -18.53 9.18
N PHE A 83 -26.10 -18.85 10.46
CA PHE A 83 -27.10 -18.76 11.54
C PHE A 83 -27.06 -17.42 12.30
N GLY A 84 -26.20 -16.50 11.90
CA GLY A 84 -26.00 -15.21 12.57
C GLY A 84 -27.03 -14.14 12.19
N THR A 85 -26.86 -12.94 12.77
CA THR A 85 -27.59 -11.73 12.40
C THR A 85 -27.17 -11.26 11.00
N PRO A 86 -28.10 -10.77 10.15
CA PRO A 86 -27.77 -10.31 8.80
C PRO A 86 -26.68 -9.23 8.78
N LEU A 87 -25.74 -9.35 7.82
CA LEU A 87 -24.65 -8.38 7.65
C LEU A 87 -25.12 -6.93 7.59
N ALA A 88 -26.23 -6.65 6.89
CA ALA A 88 -26.74 -5.29 6.71
C ALA A 88 -27.05 -4.57 8.04
N GLU A 89 -27.45 -5.33 9.06
CA GLU A 89 -27.73 -4.78 10.40
C GLU A 89 -26.45 -4.56 11.20
N VAL A 90 -25.46 -5.45 11.06
CA VAL A 90 -24.26 -5.46 11.89
C VAL A 90 -23.13 -4.61 11.30
N ALA A 91 -23.01 -4.52 9.98
CA ALA A 91 -21.90 -3.83 9.30
C ALA A 91 -21.74 -2.35 9.70
N PRO A 92 -22.81 -1.53 9.84
CA PRO A 92 -22.67 -0.16 10.32
C PRO A 92 -22.03 -0.09 11.71
N LEU A 93 -22.29 -1.06 12.59
CA LEU A 93 -21.70 -1.12 13.93
C LEU A 93 -20.21 -1.51 13.85
N LEU A 94 -19.90 -2.55 13.06
CA LEU A 94 -18.51 -3.04 12.91
C LEU A 94 -17.55 -1.98 12.37
N ARG A 95 -18.01 -1.08 11.48
CA ARG A 95 -17.18 -0.02 10.90
C ARG A 95 -16.63 0.97 11.93
N HIS A 96 -17.27 1.08 13.11
CA HIS A 96 -16.85 1.98 14.17
C HIS A 96 -15.87 1.32 15.15
N GLU A 97 -15.67 0.02 15.06
CA GLU A 97 -14.74 -0.69 15.91
C GLU A 97 -13.28 -0.38 15.54
N ARG A 98 -12.39 -0.47 16.54
CA ARG A 98 -10.96 -0.22 16.32
C ARG A 98 -10.21 -1.47 15.88
N GLU A 99 -10.61 -2.61 16.42
CA GLU A 99 -9.91 -3.88 16.31
C GLU A 99 -10.93 -5.02 16.21
N LEU A 100 -10.81 -5.84 15.16
CA LEU A 100 -11.72 -6.94 14.87
C LEU A 100 -10.96 -8.24 14.67
N LEU A 101 -11.45 -9.32 15.30
CA LEU A 101 -11.11 -10.69 14.96
C LEU A 101 -12.27 -11.32 14.21
N VAL A 102 -12.06 -11.70 12.95
CA VAL A 102 -13.05 -12.40 12.13
C VAL A 102 -12.76 -13.90 12.15
N VAL A 103 -13.63 -14.67 12.80
CA VAL A 103 -13.54 -16.13 12.87
C VAL A 103 -14.29 -16.75 11.69
N VAL A 104 -13.57 -17.52 10.87
CA VAL A 104 -14.11 -18.29 9.75
C VAL A 104 -13.84 -19.78 9.95
N GLY A 105 -14.89 -20.58 9.81
CA GLY A 105 -14.83 -22.04 9.93
C GLY A 105 -14.57 -22.76 8.61
N ALA A 106 -14.26 -24.05 8.69
CA ALA A 106 -14.63 -25.01 7.64
C ALA A 106 -15.62 -26.02 8.20
N GLU A 107 -15.33 -27.33 8.12
CA GLU A 107 -16.35 -28.36 8.21
C GLU A 107 -16.96 -28.53 9.61
N ARG A 108 -16.18 -28.32 10.68
CA ARG A 108 -16.68 -28.42 12.06
C ARG A 108 -16.33 -27.16 12.84
N VAL A 109 -17.33 -26.31 13.00
CA VAL A 109 -17.27 -25.13 13.86
C VAL A 109 -17.71 -25.52 15.27
N PRO A 110 -16.84 -25.42 16.29
CA PRO A 110 -17.17 -25.78 17.65
C PRO A 110 -18.06 -24.72 18.33
N ARG A 111 -18.96 -25.16 19.22
CA ARG A 111 -19.93 -24.30 19.93
C ARG A 111 -19.33 -23.07 20.60
N TRP A 112 -18.09 -23.16 21.09
CA TRP A 112 -17.42 -22.04 21.75
C TRP A 112 -17.28 -20.79 20.85
N THR A 113 -17.32 -20.92 19.52
CA THR A 113 -17.25 -19.74 18.63
C THR A 113 -18.49 -18.87 18.78
N PHE A 114 -19.67 -19.47 18.91
CA PHE A 114 -20.91 -18.74 19.17
C PHE A 114 -20.88 -18.06 20.54
N GLU A 115 -20.32 -18.75 21.54
CA GLU A 115 -20.27 -18.27 22.92
C GLU A 115 -19.26 -17.15 23.14
N LEU A 116 -18.14 -17.15 22.40
CA LEU A 116 -17.08 -16.16 22.53
C LEU A 116 -17.18 -14.99 21.53
N ALA A 117 -18.04 -15.09 20.52
CA ALA A 117 -18.21 -14.01 19.55
C ALA A 117 -19.08 -12.89 20.14
N ASP A 118 -18.63 -11.63 20.01
CA ASP A 118 -19.48 -10.46 20.23
C ASP A 118 -20.60 -10.40 19.19
N TRP A 119 -20.31 -10.82 17.96
CA TRP A 119 -21.28 -10.88 16.87
C TRP A 119 -21.19 -12.19 16.10
N ASN A 120 -22.31 -12.90 16.02
CA ASN A 120 -22.50 -13.98 15.06
C ASN A 120 -23.16 -13.37 13.82
N VAL A 121 -22.46 -13.33 12.69
CA VAL A 121 -22.88 -12.60 11.50
C VAL A 121 -23.14 -13.54 10.33
N ALA A 122 -24.30 -13.38 9.70
CA ALA A 122 -24.71 -14.11 8.51
C ALA A 122 -24.53 -13.28 7.25
N ILE A 123 -23.84 -13.86 6.26
CA ILE A 123 -23.71 -13.33 4.91
C ILE A 123 -24.80 -13.96 4.05
N GLY A 124 -26.05 -13.58 4.33
CA GLY A 124 -27.20 -14.39 3.95
C GLY A 124 -27.30 -15.68 4.78
N SER A 125 -28.46 -16.32 4.72
CA SER A 125 -28.79 -17.51 5.52
C SER A 125 -28.73 -18.82 4.73
N GLN A 126 -28.08 -18.82 3.57
CA GLN A 126 -27.91 -20.01 2.73
C GLN A 126 -26.51 -20.62 2.93
N PRO A 127 -26.37 -21.95 2.86
CA PRO A 127 -25.06 -22.59 2.94
C PRO A 127 -24.23 -22.31 1.69
N HIS A 128 -23.04 -21.71 1.88
CA HIS A 128 -22.09 -21.43 0.80
C HIS A 128 -20.63 -21.57 1.28
N SER A 129 -19.72 -20.69 0.84
CA SER A 129 -18.30 -20.73 1.20
C SER A 129 -17.90 -19.68 2.25
N GLU A 130 -16.94 -20.05 3.10
CA GLU A 130 -16.21 -19.16 4.01
C GLU A 130 -15.38 -18.10 3.27
N VAL A 131 -14.93 -18.40 2.04
CA VAL A 131 -14.20 -17.44 1.19
C VAL A 131 -15.14 -16.32 0.75
N ALA A 132 -16.35 -16.69 0.29
CA ALA A 132 -17.37 -15.73 -0.13
C ALA A 132 -17.86 -14.89 1.05
N ALA A 133 -18.12 -15.52 2.19
CA ALA A 133 -18.53 -14.84 3.41
C ALA A 133 -17.50 -13.78 3.85
N LEU A 134 -16.22 -14.17 3.88
CA LEU A 134 -15.13 -13.27 4.24
C LEU A 134 -14.99 -12.11 3.26
N ALA A 135 -15.03 -12.39 1.95
CA ALA A 135 -14.90 -11.35 0.92
C ALA A 135 -16.01 -10.29 1.03
N ILE A 136 -17.26 -10.72 1.21
CA ILE A 136 -18.41 -9.81 1.33
C ILE A 136 -18.33 -8.99 2.62
N LEU A 137 -18.01 -9.62 3.77
CA LEU A 137 -17.80 -8.88 5.02
C LEU A 137 -16.73 -7.80 4.84
N LEU A 138 -15.53 -8.18 4.39
CA LEU A 138 -14.41 -7.26 4.30
C LEU A 138 -14.68 -6.11 3.30
N THR A 139 -15.34 -6.42 2.18
CA THR A 139 -15.80 -5.41 1.20
C THR A 139 -16.75 -4.39 1.83
N GLU A 140 -17.68 -4.86 2.66
CA GLU A 140 -18.66 -4.00 3.35
C GLU A 140 -17.99 -3.13 4.43
N LEU A 141 -16.91 -3.62 5.06
CA LEU A 141 -16.17 -2.89 6.09
C LEU A 141 -15.25 -1.80 5.53
N ASP A 142 -14.61 -2.03 4.38
CA ASP A 142 -13.67 -1.07 3.80
C ASP A 142 -13.65 -1.13 2.27
N SER A 143 -14.20 -0.10 1.61
CA SER A 143 -14.23 0.00 0.14
C SER A 143 -12.86 0.22 -0.50
N ARG A 144 -11.80 0.46 0.28
CA ARG A 144 -10.44 0.69 -0.22
C ARG A 144 -9.73 -0.58 -0.69
N TRP A 145 -10.31 -1.77 -0.53
CA TRP A 145 -9.75 -3.02 -1.09
C TRP A 145 -9.43 -2.92 -2.59
N ALA A 146 -10.13 -2.05 -3.32
CA ALA A 146 -9.89 -1.80 -4.75
C ALA A 146 -8.61 -0.99 -5.05
N GLN A 147 -7.90 -0.51 -4.02
CA GLN A 147 -6.64 0.24 -4.12
C GLN A 147 -5.53 -0.56 -3.43
N PRO A 148 -4.88 -1.52 -4.14
CA PRO A 148 -3.88 -2.37 -3.53
C PRO A 148 -2.63 -1.57 -3.09
N GLU A 149 -1.89 -2.12 -2.14
CA GLU A 149 -0.57 -1.60 -1.79
C GLU A 149 0.36 -1.68 -3.01
N LEU A 150 1.25 -0.68 -3.16
CA LEU A 150 2.08 -0.46 -4.35
C LEU A 150 3.58 -0.61 -4.07
N ASP A 151 3.93 -1.31 -2.99
CA ASP A 151 5.27 -1.48 -2.43
C ASP A 151 5.95 -2.80 -2.84
N GLY A 152 5.19 -3.73 -3.41
CA GLY A 152 5.73 -4.99 -3.94
C GLY A 152 6.57 -4.83 -5.20
N ASP A 153 7.28 -5.89 -5.57
CA ASP A 153 8.11 -5.93 -6.78
C ASP A 153 7.27 -6.11 -8.06
N LEU A 154 6.09 -6.72 -7.92
CA LEU A 154 5.17 -7.04 -9.01
C LEU A 154 3.80 -6.42 -8.78
N GLN A 155 3.21 -5.93 -9.87
CA GLN A 155 1.81 -5.55 -9.93
C GLN A 155 1.14 -6.09 -11.19
N VAL A 156 -0.16 -6.36 -11.07
CA VAL A 156 -0.99 -6.64 -12.26
C VAL A 156 -1.42 -5.30 -12.83
N ALA A 157 -1.06 -5.04 -14.10
CA ALA A 157 -1.58 -3.88 -14.82
C ALA A 157 -2.94 -4.24 -15.44
N PRO A 158 -4.04 -3.60 -15.02
CA PRO A 158 -5.36 -3.88 -15.59
C PRO A 158 -5.37 -3.60 -17.09
N SER A 159 -5.89 -4.55 -17.87
CA SER A 159 -6.00 -4.42 -19.32
C SER A 159 -7.19 -5.23 -19.84
N ALA A 160 -7.91 -4.65 -20.80
CA ALA A 160 -9.06 -5.30 -21.43
C ALA A 160 -8.65 -6.44 -22.39
N GLN A 161 -7.38 -6.50 -22.81
CA GLN A 161 -6.97 -7.32 -23.96
C GLN A 161 -5.81 -8.26 -23.64
N ARG A 162 -4.94 -7.92 -22.69
CA ARG A 162 -3.70 -8.67 -22.45
C ARG A 162 -3.44 -8.86 -20.97
N ARG A 163 -2.88 -9.99 -20.61
CA ARG A 163 -2.34 -10.20 -19.26
C ARG A 163 -0.97 -9.54 -19.18
N ARG A 164 -0.84 -8.49 -18.38
CA ARG A 164 0.41 -7.76 -18.19
C ARG A 164 0.78 -7.72 -16.71
N LEU A 165 1.98 -8.22 -16.41
CA LEU A 165 2.66 -7.96 -15.15
C LEU A 165 3.59 -6.76 -15.34
N ALA A 166 3.50 -5.81 -14.43
CA ALA A 166 4.38 -4.66 -14.39
C ALA A 166 5.44 -4.89 -13.30
N THR A 167 6.70 -4.66 -13.66
CA THR A 167 7.87 -4.78 -12.79
C THR A 167 8.47 -3.40 -12.54
N ILE A 168 9.23 -3.29 -11.45
CA ILE A 168 10.03 -2.10 -11.19
C ILE A 168 11.15 -2.05 -12.24
N PRO A 169 11.35 -0.91 -12.95
CA PRO A 169 12.42 -0.78 -13.91
C PRO A 169 13.78 -0.71 -13.21
N THR A 170 14.79 -1.23 -13.88
CA THR A 170 16.20 -1.06 -13.51
C THR A 170 16.65 0.39 -13.74
N ALA A 171 17.78 0.78 -13.12
CA ALA A 171 18.37 2.09 -13.36
C ALA A 171 18.68 2.31 -14.85
N ASP A 172 19.21 1.30 -15.54
CA ASP A 172 19.51 1.38 -16.97
C ASP A 172 18.25 1.60 -17.81
N GLU A 173 17.13 0.92 -17.51
CA GLU A 173 15.85 1.17 -18.18
C GLU A 173 15.33 2.60 -17.93
N CYS A 174 15.52 3.14 -16.73
CA CYS A 174 15.21 4.54 -16.44
C CYS A 174 16.07 5.50 -17.28
N LEU A 175 17.37 5.23 -17.39
CA LEU A 175 18.30 6.04 -18.19
C LEU A 175 17.99 5.97 -19.69
N VAL A 176 17.63 4.80 -20.21
CA VAL A 176 17.16 4.62 -21.59
C VAL A 176 15.90 5.45 -21.84
N LEU A 177 14.96 5.48 -20.89
CA LEU A 177 13.75 6.30 -21.02
C LEU A 177 14.07 7.80 -21.03
N HIS A 178 15.02 8.26 -20.21
CA HIS A 178 15.52 9.63 -20.24
C HIS A 178 16.19 9.97 -21.58
N GLY A 179 17.02 9.07 -22.11
CA GLY A 179 17.69 9.23 -23.40
C GLY A 179 16.68 9.32 -24.55
N GLY A 180 15.66 8.45 -24.58
CA GLY A 180 14.59 8.51 -25.58
C GLY A 180 13.67 9.73 -25.44
N ALA A 181 13.69 10.42 -24.30
CA ALA A 181 12.96 11.66 -24.06
C ALA A 181 13.84 12.92 -24.21
N ASP A 182 15.09 12.78 -24.67
CA ASP A 182 16.07 13.85 -24.82
C ASP A 182 16.27 14.68 -23.54
N SER A 183 16.31 14.00 -22.39
CA SER A 183 16.42 14.68 -21.09
C SER A 183 17.76 15.42 -20.96
N PRO A 184 17.75 16.71 -20.59
CA PRO A 184 18.98 17.48 -20.49
C PRO A 184 19.84 17.02 -19.31
N ALA A 185 21.16 17.10 -19.46
CA ALA A 185 22.11 16.61 -18.44
C ALA A 185 21.87 17.16 -17.01
N PRO A 186 21.50 18.45 -16.80
CA PRO A 186 21.16 18.95 -15.46
C PRO A 186 19.94 18.28 -14.82
N LEU A 187 18.92 17.93 -15.62
CA LEU A 187 17.74 17.21 -15.14
C LEU A 187 18.13 15.82 -14.68
N LEU A 188 18.91 15.10 -15.50
CA LEU A 188 19.37 13.77 -15.16
C LEU A 188 20.26 13.76 -13.91
N ALA A 189 21.18 14.73 -13.80
CA ALA A 189 22.04 14.87 -12.62
C ALA A 189 21.24 15.13 -11.34
N HIS A 190 20.15 15.91 -11.43
CA HIS A 190 19.23 16.11 -10.32
C HIS A 190 18.54 14.79 -9.91
N CYS A 191 17.93 14.10 -10.87
CA CYS A 191 17.27 12.81 -10.62
C CYS A 191 18.21 11.78 -9.98
N CYS A 192 19.46 11.67 -10.46
CA CYS A 192 20.46 10.76 -9.89
C CYS A 192 20.81 11.13 -8.43
N ALA A 193 21.00 12.42 -8.12
CA ALA A 193 21.30 12.86 -6.75
C ALA A 193 20.15 12.56 -5.78
N VAL A 194 18.90 12.81 -6.20
CA VAL A 194 17.71 12.47 -5.41
C VAL A 194 17.60 10.95 -5.24
N ALA A 195 17.86 10.17 -6.29
CA ALA A 195 17.78 8.71 -6.26
C ALA A 195 18.81 8.08 -5.30
N GLU A 196 20.04 8.57 -5.30
CA GLU A 196 21.10 8.12 -4.37
C GLU A 196 20.66 8.29 -2.91
N MET A 197 20.21 9.50 -2.55
CA MET A 197 19.73 9.78 -1.19
C MET A 197 18.48 8.96 -0.86
N ALA A 198 17.50 8.91 -1.78
CA ALA A 198 16.25 8.21 -1.56
C ALA A 198 16.45 6.70 -1.38
N ALA A 199 17.37 6.10 -2.13
CA ALA A 199 17.71 4.67 -2.00
C ALA A 199 18.29 4.38 -0.61
N ALA A 200 19.24 5.20 -0.14
CA ALA A 200 19.90 5.01 1.13
C ALA A 200 18.95 5.22 2.33
N VAL A 201 18.10 6.25 2.27
CA VAL A 201 17.04 6.49 3.27
C VAL A 201 16.01 5.36 3.27
N THR A 202 15.60 4.89 2.09
CA THR A 202 14.64 3.78 1.97
C THR A 202 15.19 2.50 2.57
N LEU A 203 16.47 2.21 2.34
CA LEU A 203 17.16 1.06 2.93
C LEU A 203 17.15 1.13 4.46
N ALA A 204 17.49 2.29 5.04
CA ALA A 204 17.50 2.49 6.48
C ALA A 204 16.10 2.33 7.11
N LEU A 205 15.03 2.61 6.35
CA LEU A 205 13.64 2.46 6.78
C LEU A 205 13.03 1.09 6.45
N GLY A 206 13.78 0.18 5.83
CA GLY A 206 13.30 -1.15 5.45
C GLY A 206 12.23 -1.14 4.35
N GLY A 207 12.25 -0.14 3.46
CA GLY A 207 11.33 -0.05 2.32
C GLY A 207 11.86 -0.71 1.04
N ASN A 208 11.09 -0.63 -0.04
CA ASN A 208 11.48 -1.15 -1.34
C ASN A 208 12.47 -0.18 -2.04
N VAL A 209 13.76 -0.46 -1.92
CA VAL A 209 14.85 0.37 -2.47
C VAL A 209 14.77 0.46 -4.00
N ALA A 210 14.46 -0.63 -4.69
CA ALA A 210 14.34 -0.63 -6.15
C ALA A 210 13.22 0.31 -6.61
N LEU A 211 12.07 0.27 -5.92
CA LEU A 211 10.93 1.13 -6.22
C LEU A 211 11.23 2.61 -5.96
N ALA A 212 11.85 2.93 -4.82
CA ALA A 212 12.24 4.30 -4.48
C ALA A 212 13.28 4.85 -5.47
N ASN A 213 14.28 4.06 -5.82
CA ASN A 213 15.32 4.42 -6.78
C ASN A 213 14.74 4.69 -8.17
N ALA A 214 13.93 3.78 -8.70
CA ALA A 214 13.25 3.96 -9.99
C ALA A 214 12.32 5.18 -10.00
N GLY A 215 11.54 5.34 -8.92
CA GLY A 215 10.65 6.48 -8.75
C GLY A 215 11.40 7.81 -8.72
N ALA A 216 12.53 7.89 -8.01
CA ALA A 216 13.38 9.07 -7.93
C ALA A 216 14.12 9.36 -9.25
N LEU A 217 14.62 8.33 -9.95
CA LEU A 217 15.25 8.54 -11.26
C LEU A 217 14.27 9.16 -12.26
N LEU A 218 13.00 8.75 -12.22
CA LEU A 218 11.98 9.19 -13.19
C LEU A 218 11.08 10.34 -12.71
N HIS A 219 11.19 10.81 -11.45
CA HIS A 219 10.20 11.70 -10.83
C HIS A 219 9.94 13.00 -11.62
N ASP A 220 10.99 13.50 -12.27
CA ASP A 220 10.97 14.75 -13.02
C ASP A 220 10.98 14.54 -14.55
N ILE A 221 10.83 13.31 -15.06
CA ILE A 221 10.87 13.04 -16.52
C ILE A 221 9.80 13.81 -17.32
N GLY A 222 8.69 14.16 -16.67
CA GLY A 222 7.65 15.00 -17.28
C GLY A 222 8.13 16.41 -17.64
N ARG A 223 9.25 16.89 -17.07
CA ARG A 223 9.82 18.22 -17.36
C ARG A 223 10.23 18.39 -18.82
N ASN A 224 10.47 17.30 -19.53
CA ASN A 224 10.75 17.32 -20.97
C ASN A 224 9.54 17.80 -21.80
N ARG A 225 8.32 17.73 -21.25
CA ARG A 225 7.09 18.11 -21.94
C ARG A 225 6.41 19.33 -21.31
N ALA A 226 6.78 19.71 -20.08
CA ALA A 226 6.10 20.77 -19.36
C ALA A 226 6.97 21.40 -18.26
N ALA A 227 6.87 22.71 -18.09
CA ALA A 227 7.70 23.44 -17.12
C ALA A 227 7.01 23.61 -15.74
N GLY A 228 5.68 23.54 -15.68
CA GLY A 228 4.90 23.73 -14.47
C GLY A 228 4.65 22.46 -13.68
N VAL A 229 3.72 22.50 -12.73
CA VAL A 229 3.37 21.39 -11.83
C VAL A 229 2.83 20.15 -12.55
N GLU A 230 2.30 20.32 -13.76
CA GLU A 230 1.77 19.26 -14.62
C GLU A 230 2.80 18.19 -15.02
N HIS A 231 4.11 18.46 -14.89
CA HIS A 231 5.15 17.47 -15.14
C HIS A 231 4.97 16.20 -14.29
N CYS A 232 4.42 16.29 -13.08
CA CYS A 232 4.20 15.12 -12.23
C CYS A 232 3.13 14.18 -12.83
N ALA A 233 2.07 14.74 -13.43
CA ALA A 233 1.04 13.96 -14.10
C ALA A 233 1.53 13.37 -15.42
N LEU A 234 2.26 14.17 -16.21
CA LEU A 234 2.84 13.73 -17.48
C LEU A 234 3.91 12.65 -17.30
N GLY A 235 4.81 12.82 -16.33
CA GLY A 235 5.83 11.81 -16.01
C GLY A 235 5.21 10.49 -15.56
N ALA A 236 4.14 10.55 -14.78
CA ALA A 236 3.41 9.35 -14.36
C ALA A 236 2.74 8.65 -15.55
N ALA A 237 2.23 9.39 -16.53
CA ALA A 237 1.70 8.84 -17.78
C ALA A 237 2.81 8.18 -18.62
N ILE A 238 3.96 8.85 -18.79
CA ILE A 238 5.13 8.30 -19.50
C ILE A 238 5.57 6.96 -18.88
N SER A 239 5.70 6.91 -17.55
CA SER A 239 6.05 5.67 -16.84
C SER A 239 5.01 4.56 -17.03
N ALA A 240 3.72 4.91 -17.04
CA ALA A 240 2.64 3.95 -17.27
C ALA A 240 2.58 3.45 -18.73
N GLU A 241 2.91 4.30 -19.70
CA GLU A 241 3.00 3.94 -21.12
C GLU A 241 4.17 3.00 -21.40
N ALA A 242 5.33 3.26 -20.78
CA ALA A 242 6.44 2.30 -20.71
C ALA A 242 6.01 0.98 -20.00
N GLY A 243 4.96 1.07 -19.18
CA GLY A 243 4.34 0.01 -18.40
C GLY A 243 5.24 -0.60 -17.36
N PHE A 244 5.96 0.31 -16.71
CA PHE A 244 6.60 0.08 -15.45
C PHE A 244 5.58 -0.06 -14.32
N HIS A 245 6.08 -0.52 -13.19
CA HIS A 245 5.33 -0.70 -11.95
C HIS A 245 4.46 0.52 -11.61
N PRO A 246 3.16 0.36 -11.29
CA PRO A 246 2.27 1.47 -10.92
C PRO A 246 2.76 2.28 -9.71
N GLY A 247 3.55 1.67 -8.82
CA GLY A 247 4.20 2.38 -7.72
C GLY A 247 5.20 3.45 -8.20
N VAL A 248 5.89 3.23 -9.32
CA VAL A 248 6.79 4.23 -9.93
C VAL A 248 5.97 5.42 -10.43
N ALA A 249 4.90 5.16 -11.20
CA ALA A 249 3.99 6.20 -11.64
C ALA A 249 3.34 6.96 -10.47
N HIS A 250 3.06 6.28 -9.34
CA HIS A 250 2.56 6.91 -8.12
C HIS A 250 3.60 7.85 -7.48
N ILE A 251 4.86 7.41 -7.35
CA ILE A 251 5.95 8.26 -6.85
C ILE A 251 6.10 9.51 -7.71
N ILE A 252 6.19 9.34 -9.03
CA ILE A 252 6.30 10.45 -9.99
C ILE A 252 5.11 11.40 -9.85
N ARG A 253 3.89 10.90 -9.73
CA ARG A 253 2.69 11.74 -9.59
C ARG A 253 2.66 12.54 -8.30
N ALA A 254 3.17 11.98 -7.20
CA ALA A 254 2.95 12.48 -5.85
C ALA A 254 4.13 13.26 -5.23
N HIS A 255 5.23 13.44 -5.95
CA HIS A 255 6.46 13.99 -5.36
C HIS A 255 6.38 15.49 -5.03
N VAL A 256 5.71 16.28 -5.87
CA VAL A 256 5.75 17.75 -5.80
C VAL A 256 5.20 18.28 -4.46
N GLY A 257 5.99 19.12 -3.78
CA GLY A 257 5.54 19.92 -2.64
C GLY A 257 5.01 19.11 -1.45
N GLY A 258 5.47 17.87 -1.29
CA GLY A 258 4.98 16.93 -0.27
C GLY A 258 3.57 16.39 -0.57
N GLY A 259 3.16 16.45 -1.84
CA GLY A 259 1.89 16.00 -2.37
C GLY A 259 0.87 17.11 -2.59
N ILE A 260 -0.09 16.87 -3.49
CA ILE A 260 -1.13 17.81 -3.89
C ILE A 260 -2.51 17.23 -3.53
N PRO A 261 -3.25 17.81 -2.56
CA PRO A 261 -4.61 17.38 -2.25
C PRO A 261 -5.54 17.47 -3.48
N GLN A 262 -6.53 16.59 -3.58
CA GLN A 262 -7.42 16.51 -4.75
C GLN A 262 -8.08 17.87 -5.11
N ARG A 263 -8.46 18.67 -4.12
CA ARG A 263 -9.02 20.02 -4.35
C ARG A 263 -8.01 20.97 -5.01
N GLU A 264 -6.74 20.89 -4.62
CA GLU A 264 -5.66 21.72 -5.17
C GLU A 264 -5.31 21.22 -6.58
N ALA A 265 -5.24 19.90 -6.78
CA ALA A 265 -5.03 19.30 -8.10
C ALA A 265 -6.09 19.74 -9.12
N ARG A 266 -7.37 19.76 -8.71
CA ARG A 266 -8.47 20.28 -9.54
C ARG A 266 -8.32 21.76 -9.87
N ALA A 267 -7.96 22.59 -8.88
CA ALA A 267 -7.74 24.02 -9.10
C ALA A 267 -6.55 24.30 -10.04
N LEU A 268 -5.55 23.42 -10.04
CA LEU A 268 -4.39 23.46 -10.94
C LEU A 268 -4.66 22.83 -12.31
N GLY A 269 -5.86 22.32 -12.58
CA GLY A 269 -6.20 21.67 -13.85
C GLY A 269 -5.53 20.31 -14.07
N LEU A 270 -4.99 19.69 -13.02
CA LEU A 270 -4.37 18.37 -13.10
C LEU A 270 -5.42 17.28 -13.36
N PRO A 271 -5.09 16.23 -14.13
CA PRO A 271 -6.02 15.13 -14.37
C PRO A 271 -6.37 14.40 -13.06
N PRO A 272 -7.51 13.69 -13.00
CA PRO A 272 -7.87 12.91 -11.81
C PRO A 272 -6.78 11.91 -11.42
N GLY A 273 -6.42 11.87 -10.14
CA GLY A 273 -5.42 10.95 -9.60
C GLY A 273 -5.15 11.19 -8.13
N ASP A 274 -4.40 10.28 -7.50
CA ASP A 274 -3.85 10.51 -6.16
C ASP A 274 -2.46 11.14 -6.29
N TYR A 275 -2.35 12.38 -5.84
CA TYR A 275 -1.10 13.15 -5.83
C TYR A 275 -0.52 13.27 -4.42
N LEU A 276 -1.01 12.48 -3.46
CA LEU A 276 -0.45 12.43 -2.11
C LEU A 276 0.52 11.26 -1.98
N PRO A 277 1.69 11.45 -1.32
CA PRO A 277 2.63 10.35 -1.12
C PRO A 277 2.08 9.37 -0.05
N ARG A 278 1.39 8.33 -0.53
CA ARG A 278 0.74 7.29 0.29
C ARG A 278 1.71 6.22 0.79
N THR A 279 2.67 5.81 -0.04
CA THR A 279 3.65 4.74 0.29
C THR A 279 4.85 5.31 1.05
N LEU A 280 5.66 4.43 1.63
CA LEU A 280 6.92 4.81 2.26
C LEU A 280 7.87 5.42 1.23
N GLU A 281 8.02 4.76 0.08
CA GLU A 281 8.91 5.14 -1.02
C GLU A 281 8.53 6.51 -1.59
N ALA A 282 7.23 6.75 -1.85
CA ALA A 282 6.78 8.05 -2.34
C ALA A 282 7.03 9.18 -1.33
N ARG A 283 6.92 8.90 -0.03
CA ARG A 283 7.25 9.87 1.03
C ARG A 283 8.73 10.16 1.09
N VAL A 284 9.57 9.14 0.99
CA VAL A 284 11.03 9.28 0.99
C VAL A 284 11.48 10.09 -0.22
N VAL A 285 11.06 9.71 -1.43
CA VAL A 285 11.45 10.41 -2.66
C VAL A 285 11.02 11.88 -2.62
N ALA A 286 9.75 12.15 -2.27
CA ALA A 286 9.27 13.52 -2.13
C ALA A 286 10.03 14.32 -1.05
N ALA A 287 10.44 13.68 0.05
CA ALA A 287 11.22 14.35 1.09
C ALA A 287 12.65 14.66 0.63
N CYS A 288 13.31 13.71 -0.04
CA CYS A 288 14.66 13.86 -0.55
C CYS A 288 14.73 14.93 -1.65
N ASP A 289 13.75 14.98 -2.54
CA ASP A 289 13.62 16.02 -3.57
C ASP A 289 13.56 17.44 -2.96
N ASN A 290 12.79 17.62 -1.88
CA ASN A 290 12.74 18.90 -1.17
C ASN A 290 14.11 19.35 -0.61
N LEU A 291 15.06 18.44 -0.42
CA LEU A 291 16.42 18.72 0.05
C LEU A 291 17.43 18.95 -1.08
N HIS A 292 16.97 19.04 -2.32
CA HIS A 292 17.82 19.32 -3.49
C HIS A 292 17.39 20.60 -4.23
N ALA A 293 18.39 21.30 -4.76
CA ALA A 293 18.22 22.36 -5.76
C ALA A 293 19.18 22.07 -6.93
N GLY A 294 18.63 21.57 -8.04
CA GLY A 294 19.43 20.85 -9.03
C GLY A 294 20.08 19.62 -8.39
N SER A 295 21.34 19.34 -8.66
CA SER A 295 22.07 18.20 -8.06
C SER A 295 22.70 18.51 -6.69
N ARG A 296 22.53 19.73 -6.15
CA ARG A 296 23.14 20.13 -4.87
C ARG A 296 22.15 20.03 -3.72
N ARG A 297 22.65 19.61 -2.56
CA ARG A 297 21.91 19.63 -1.30
C ARG A 297 21.57 21.06 -0.90
N ARG A 298 20.37 21.25 -0.36
CA ARG A 298 19.90 22.49 0.27
C ARG A 298 19.25 22.22 1.63
N PRO A 299 19.27 23.19 2.55
CA PRO A 299 18.41 23.15 3.73
C PRO A 299 16.92 23.10 3.37
N LEU A 300 16.13 22.39 4.18
CA LEU A 300 14.66 22.40 4.04
C LEU A 300 14.08 23.81 4.17
N ALA A 301 14.69 24.67 4.99
CA ALA A 301 14.28 26.05 5.19
C ALA A 301 14.19 26.81 3.85
N ASP A 302 15.21 26.65 3.00
CA ASP A 302 15.28 27.28 1.68
C ASP A 302 14.17 26.79 0.76
N CYS A 303 13.89 25.48 0.76
CA CYS A 303 12.75 24.92 0.02
C CYS A 303 11.42 25.54 0.48
N THR A 304 11.20 25.62 1.79
CA THR A 304 9.95 26.15 2.35
C THR A 304 9.79 27.64 2.12
N ALA A 305 10.87 28.41 2.22
CA ALA A 305 10.89 29.84 1.94
C ALA A 305 10.60 30.11 0.46
N TRP A 306 11.18 29.31 -0.45
CA TRP A 306 10.88 29.39 -1.87
C TRP A 306 9.39 29.11 -2.14
N LEU A 307 8.83 28.02 -1.60
CA LEU A 307 7.39 27.71 -1.75
C LEU A 307 6.50 28.85 -1.24
N GLN A 308 6.82 29.44 -0.08
CA GLN A 308 6.10 30.58 0.46
C GLN A 308 6.19 31.82 -0.44
N SER A 309 7.36 32.08 -1.04
CA SER A 309 7.52 33.19 -2.00
C SER A 309 6.64 33.05 -3.23
N GLN A 310 6.23 31.82 -3.57
CA GLN A 310 5.33 31.52 -4.68
C GLN A 310 3.84 31.49 -4.26
N GLY A 311 3.50 31.87 -3.01
CA GLY A 311 2.14 31.80 -2.48
C GLY A 311 1.66 30.36 -2.23
N LEU A 312 2.58 29.42 -1.98
CA LEU A 312 2.29 28.00 -1.76
C LEU A 312 2.49 27.60 -0.28
N GLU A 313 1.89 28.34 0.65
CA GLU A 313 2.10 28.14 2.10
C GLU A 313 1.67 26.73 2.56
N MET A 314 0.60 26.19 1.95
CA MET A 314 0.12 24.85 2.27
C MET A 314 1.07 23.76 1.79
N ALA A 315 1.74 23.95 0.65
CA ALA A 315 2.78 23.05 0.17
C ALA A 315 4.02 23.13 1.06
N ALA A 316 4.47 24.33 1.45
CA ALA A 316 5.57 24.51 2.39
C ALA A 316 5.33 23.77 3.72
N ARG A 317 4.11 23.89 4.27
CA ARG A 317 3.71 23.16 5.48
C ARG A 317 3.69 21.64 5.27
N ARG A 318 3.31 21.15 4.08
CA ARG A 318 3.33 19.72 3.75
C ARG A 318 4.76 19.19 3.66
N ALA A 319 5.64 19.87 2.93
CA ALA A 319 7.06 19.53 2.84
C ALA A 319 7.70 19.44 4.23
N ALA A 320 7.46 20.43 5.10
CA ALA A 320 7.97 20.42 6.47
C ALA A 320 7.42 19.27 7.33
N ARG A 321 6.13 18.93 7.18
CA ARG A 321 5.53 17.76 7.88
C ARG A 321 6.12 16.45 7.37
N LEU A 322 6.33 16.34 6.06
CA LEU A 322 6.89 15.17 5.43
C LEU A 322 8.32 14.92 5.91
N HIS A 323 9.17 15.96 5.90
CA HIS A 323 10.53 15.91 6.45
C HIS A 323 10.56 15.40 7.88
N ARG A 324 9.74 15.99 8.77
CA ARG A 324 9.62 15.54 10.17
C ARG A 324 9.11 14.12 10.30
N TRP A 325 8.25 13.68 9.39
CA TRP A 325 7.74 12.31 9.41
C TRP A 325 8.85 11.31 9.07
N VAL A 326 9.67 11.59 8.05
CA VAL A 326 10.81 10.73 7.67
C VAL A 326 11.88 10.76 8.77
N SER A 327 12.26 11.94 9.25
CA SER A 327 13.26 12.12 10.32
C SER A 327 12.90 11.34 11.59
N ARG A 328 11.64 11.40 12.04
CA ARG A 328 11.19 10.63 13.22
C ARG A 328 11.33 9.11 13.05
N ARG A 329 11.24 8.60 11.82
CA ARG A 329 11.41 7.17 11.54
C ARG A 329 12.87 6.77 11.45
N LEU A 330 13.73 7.67 10.96
CA LEU A 330 15.19 7.50 10.97
C LEU A 330 15.78 7.61 12.38
N GLY A 331 15.12 8.35 13.28
CA GLY A 331 15.63 8.63 14.62
C GLY A 331 16.60 9.83 14.69
N HIS A 332 16.88 10.48 13.55
CA HIS A 332 17.70 11.68 13.41
C HIS A 332 17.15 12.55 12.25
N ASP A 333 17.71 13.74 12.03
CA ASP A 333 17.23 14.64 10.99
C ASP A 333 17.55 14.08 9.59
N LEU A 334 16.56 14.01 8.69
CA LEU A 334 16.75 13.57 7.30
C LEU A 334 17.82 14.41 6.56
N ALA A 335 18.00 15.68 6.94
CA ALA A 335 19.02 16.54 6.35
C ALA A 335 20.46 16.12 6.68
N GLU A 336 20.66 15.29 7.72
CA GLU A 336 21.96 14.75 8.13
C GLU A 336 22.34 13.46 7.39
N PHE A 337 21.39 12.88 6.65
CA PHE A 337 21.58 11.71 5.79
C PHE A 337 22.28 12.10 4.48
#